data_AF-A0A433TDR2-F1
#
_entry.id   AF-A0A433TDR2-F1
#
_cell.length_a   1.000
_cell.length_b   1.000
_cell.length_c   1.000
_cell.angle_alpha   90.00
_cell.angle_beta   90.00
_cell.angle_gamma   90.00
#
_symmetry.space_group_name_H-M   'P 1'
#
loop_
_entity.id
_entity.type
_entity.pdbx_description
1 polymer ?
#
loop_
_entity_poly.entity_id
_entity_poly.type
_entity_poly.pdbx_seq_one_letter_code
_entity_poly.pdbx_strand_id
1 'polypeptide(L)'
;MGFKSRTSRCETNCNTLGTTSASRYFHVIKEKLRLWLLSQEEWTNQLVLENIQDPFWRHVAYLGQWLSGLYEGYNTAAKNDPSLSAREMFEFRLLQATGSVADLIKVVDKTRRKDWSSMKPEEILTSMLGNSRSSALIKLLPGFEEIFLGHCTWFRYESTARIFKTYDLNLEGTVNRRMTFSSYGGNLQSVDDFYLLGGQLAVLQTSNDIFNDTLYDLVKPQSLLTWQRVQAANLLARGGQEWAGLVSRHSCRFNFSRIDPQNNGL
;
A
#
# COMPACT_ATOMS: atom_id res chain seq x y z
N MET A 1 51.06 19.58 -22.62
CA MET A 1 49.96 19.63 -21.64
C MET A 1 49.03 18.45 -21.91
N GLY A 2 49.04 17.44 -21.04
CA GLY A 2 48.22 16.24 -21.19
C GLY A 2 47.99 15.63 -19.81
N PHE A 3 46.81 15.86 -19.26
CA PHE A 3 46.40 15.29 -17.97
C PHE A 3 45.84 13.88 -18.20
N LYS A 4 46.58 12.86 -17.74
CA LYS A 4 46.05 11.50 -17.57
C LYS A 4 45.31 11.44 -16.23
N SER A 5 43.99 11.24 -16.27
CA SER A 5 43.19 10.95 -15.08
C SER A 5 43.49 9.53 -14.58
N ARG A 6 44.10 9.41 -13.40
CA ARG A 6 44.14 8.15 -12.64
C ARG A 6 42.83 8.01 -11.86
N THR A 7 41.93 7.17 -12.33
CA THR A 7 40.84 6.64 -11.50
C THR A 7 41.39 5.51 -10.64
N SER A 8 41.65 5.77 -9.37
CA SER A 8 41.91 4.72 -8.38
C SER A 8 40.60 4.00 -8.07
N ARG A 9 40.50 2.75 -8.54
CA ARG A 9 39.45 1.80 -8.17
C ARG A 9 39.59 1.52 -6.66
N CYS A 10 38.64 1.96 -5.86
CA CYS A 10 38.51 1.49 -4.48
C CYS A 10 37.72 0.17 -4.53
N GLU A 11 38.41 -0.93 -4.85
CA GLU A 11 37.89 -2.28 -4.56
C GLU A 11 38.10 -2.53 -3.07
N THR A 12 37.16 -2.05 -2.25
CA THR A 12 37.10 -2.48 -0.85
C THR A 12 36.40 -3.83 -0.83
N ASN A 13 37.20 -4.88 -0.63
CA ASN A 13 36.76 -6.23 -0.30
C ASN A 13 35.76 -6.19 0.87
N CYS A 14 34.48 -6.26 0.55
CA CYS A 14 33.40 -6.54 1.50
C CYS A 14 32.83 -7.93 1.21
N ASN A 15 33.70 -8.93 1.20
CA ASN A 15 33.31 -10.33 1.14
C ASN A 15 34.03 -11.07 2.27
N THR A 16 33.23 -11.84 3.01
CA THR A 16 33.58 -12.66 4.18
C THR A 16 33.48 -11.94 5.53
N LEU A 17 32.26 -11.88 6.08
CA LEU A 17 31.88 -12.11 7.48
C LEU A 17 30.36 -11.83 7.62
N GLY A 18 29.53 -12.88 7.65
CA GLY A 18 28.10 -12.81 8.06
C GLY A 18 26.99 -13.12 7.02
N THR A 19 27.31 -13.51 5.78
CA THR A 19 26.34 -13.48 4.66
C THR A 19 25.35 -14.65 4.56
N THR A 20 25.58 -15.81 5.20
CA THR A 20 24.72 -17.00 5.05
C THR A 20 23.45 -16.99 5.91
N SER A 21 23.52 -16.50 7.14
CA SER A 21 22.36 -16.47 8.06
C SER A 21 21.35 -15.39 7.68
N ALA A 22 21.81 -14.18 7.37
CA ALA A 22 20.96 -13.07 6.95
C ALA A 22 20.26 -13.35 5.60
N SER A 23 20.98 -13.94 4.65
CA SER A 23 20.42 -14.37 3.36
C SER A 23 19.35 -15.45 3.52
N ARG A 24 19.62 -16.46 4.36
CA ARG A 24 18.64 -17.52 4.67
C ARG A 24 17.41 -16.97 5.38
N TYR A 25 17.60 -16.05 6.31
CA TYR A 25 16.50 -15.41 7.04
C TYR A 25 15.62 -14.55 6.10
N PHE A 26 16.23 -13.74 5.24
CA PHE A 26 15.50 -12.96 4.25
C PHE A 26 14.67 -13.85 3.32
N HIS A 27 15.24 -14.99 2.90
CA HIS A 27 14.53 -15.98 2.10
C HIS A 27 13.29 -16.56 2.81
N VAL A 28 13.40 -16.87 4.11
CA VAL A 28 12.26 -17.36 4.90
C VAL A 28 11.13 -16.32 4.99
N ILE A 29 11.45 -15.06 5.25
CA ILE A 29 10.43 -13.99 5.33
C ILE A 29 9.78 -13.76 3.97
N LYS A 30 10.58 -13.72 2.89
CA LYS A 30 10.07 -13.61 1.52
C LYS A 30 9.07 -14.72 1.23
N GLU A 31 9.41 -15.97 1.55
CA GLU A 31 8.54 -17.11 1.28
C GLU A 31 7.24 -17.07 2.09
N LYS A 32 7.32 -16.70 3.39
CA LYS A 32 6.12 -16.52 4.21
C LYS A 32 5.20 -15.41 3.67
N LEU A 33 5.76 -14.28 3.23
CA LEU A 33 4.99 -13.21 2.59
C LEU A 33 4.37 -13.67 1.28
N ARG A 34 5.11 -14.45 0.49
CA ARG A 34 4.62 -15.02 -0.78
C ARG A 34 3.39 -15.89 -0.55
N LEU A 35 3.46 -16.81 0.42
CA LEU A 35 2.33 -17.68 0.78
C LEU A 35 1.15 -16.90 1.37
N TRP A 36 1.41 -15.90 2.21
CA TRP A 36 0.35 -15.06 2.78
C TRP A 36 -0.40 -14.27 1.70
N LEU A 37 0.32 -13.62 0.78
CA LEU A 37 -0.27 -12.86 -0.33
C LEU A 37 -0.99 -13.77 -1.34
N LEU A 38 -0.46 -14.96 -1.60
CA LEU A 38 -1.14 -15.96 -2.43
C LEU A 38 -2.47 -16.38 -1.80
N SER A 39 -2.47 -16.73 -0.52
CA SER A 39 -3.69 -17.12 0.21
C SER A 39 -4.73 -15.99 0.22
N GLN A 40 -4.27 -14.74 0.32
CA GLN A 40 -5.13 -13.55 0.30
C GLN A 40 -5.81 -13.34 -1.05
N GLU A 41 -5.06 -13.53 -2.13
CA GLU A 41 -5.59 -13.44 -3.48
C GLU A 41 -6.55 -14.59 -3.80
N GLU A 42 -6.22 -15.84 -3.44
CA GLU A 42 -7.10 -16.99 -3.63
C GLU A 42 -8.45 -16.78 -2.94
N TRP A 43 -8.42 -16.31 -1.68
CA TRP A 43 -9.63 -15.96 -0.94
C TRP A 43 -10.41 -14.81 -1.60
N THR A 44 -9.71 -13.78 -2.09
CA THR A 44 -10.33 -12.65 -2.80
C THR A 44 -11.03 -13.11 -4.07
N ASN A 45 -10.36 -13.94 -4.87
CA ASN A 45 -10.91 -14.47 -6.11
C ASN A 45 -12.15 -15.33 -5.86
N GLN A 46 -12.13 -16.15 -4.81
CA GLN A 46 -13.30 -16.91 -4.41
C GLN A 46 -14.49 -16.00 -4.09
N LEU A 47 -14.31 -14.98 -3.24
CA LEU A 47 -15.40 -14.07 -2.90
C LEU A 47 -15.88 -13.22 -4.08
N VAL A 48 -14.98 -12.85 -5.00
CA VAL A 48 -15.36 -12.21 -6.26
C VAL A 48 -16.30 -13.10 -7.07
N LEU A 49 -15.98 -14.38 -7.23
CA LEU A 49 -16.83 -15.33 -7.98
C LEU A 49 -18.20 -15.51 -7.33
N GLU A 50 -18.24 -15.62 -6.01
CA GLU A 50 -19.47 -15.81 -5.24
C GLU A 50 -20.36 -14.55 -5.23
N ASN A 51 -19.78 -13.36 -5.39
CA ASN A 51 -20.47 -12.09 -5.16
C ASN A 51 -20.36 -11.08 -6.32
N ILE A 52 -20.12 -11.52 -7.57
CA ILE A 52 -19.88 -10.63 -8.72
C ILE A 52 -21.02 -9.63 -9.02
N GLN A 53 -22.23 -9.92 -8.52
CA GLN A 53 -23.39 -9.04 -8.63
C GLN A 53 -23.35 -7.86 -7.65
N ASP A 54 -22.62 -7.96 -6.54
CA ASP A 54 -22.33 -6.83 -5.64
C ASP A 54 -21.37 -5.85 -6.35
N PRO A 55 -21.74 -4.57 -6.54
CA PRO A 55 -20.87 -3.57 -7.16
C PRO A 55 -19.46 -3.51 -6.55
N PHE A 56 -19.33 -3.69 -5.24
CA PHE A 56 -18.03 -3.70 -4.56
C PHE A 56 -17.15 -4.84 -5.06
N TRP A 57 -17.66 -6.07 -5.05
CA TRP A 57 -16.90 -7.24 -5.48
C TRP A 57 -16.62 -7.22 -6.98
N ARG A 58 -17.51 -6.67 -7.79
CA ARG A 58 -17.24 -6.39 -9.21
C ARG A 58 -16.05 -5.44 -9.40
N HIS A 59 -15.95 -4.38 -8.60
CA HIS A 59 -14.82 -3.47 -8.66
C HIS A 59 -13.53 -4.12 -8.15
N VAL A 60 -13.59 -4.95 -7.11
CA VAL A 60 -12.44 -5.77 -6.68
C VAL A 60 -11.98 -6.71 -7.81
N ALA A 61 -12.91 -7.28 -8.59
CA ALA A 61 -12.57 -8.06 -9.78
C ALA A 61 -11.81 -7.23 -10.83
N TYR A 62 -12.26 -6.01 -11.11
CA TYR A 62 -11.55 -5.10 -12.02
C TYR A 62 -10.13 -4.80 -11.54
N LEU A 63 -9.93 -4.59 -10.22
CA LEU A 63 -8.60 -4.38 -9.66
C LEU A 63 -7.68 -5.60 -9.82
N GLY A 64 -8.23 -6.81 -9.71
CA GLY A 64 -7.52 -8.05 -10.04
C GLY A 64 -7.08 -8.08 -11.50
N GLN A 65 -7.96 -7.72 -12.43
CA GLN A 65 -7.63 -7.64 -13.86
C GLN A 65 -6.58 -6.57 -14.16
N TRP A 66 -6.59 -5.43 -13.46
CA TRP A 66 -5.56 -4.40 -13.61
C TRP A 66 -4.18 -4.92 -13.18
N LEU A 67 -4.13 -5.67 -12.07
CA LEU A 67 -2.89 -6.29 -11.60
C LEU A 67 -2.36 -7.32 -12.60
N SER A 68 -3.24 -8.17 -13.13
CA SER A 68 -2.91 -9.14 -14.19
C SER A 68 -2.39 -8.44 -15.45
N GLY A 69 -3.07 -7.40 -15.92
CA GLY A 69 -2.65 -6.64 -17.09
C GLY A 69 -1.29 -5.94 -16.90
N LEU A 70 -1.00 -5.42 -15.70
CA LEU A 70 0.30 -4.87 -15.36
C LEU A 70 1.41 -5.94 -15.40
N TYR A 71 1.15 -7.10 -14.81
CA TYR A 71 2.07 -8.25 -14.82
C TYR A 71 2.36 -8.75 -16.23
N GLU A 72 1.32 -9.00 -17.03
CA GLU A 72 1.43 -9.49 -18.40
C GLU A 72 2.10 -8.47 -19.31
N GLY A 73 1.73 -7.19 -19.19
CA GLY A 73 2.31 -6.11 -19.97
C GLY A 73 3.81 -5.95 -19.72
N TYR A 74 4.22 -5.93 -18.44
CA TYR A 74 5.64 -5.87 -18.08
C TYR A 74 6.39 -7.09 -18.62
N ASN A 75 5.88 -8.30 -18.41
CA ASN A 75 6.57 -9.52 -18.84
C ASN A 75 6.59 -9.68 -20.37
N THR A 76 5.63 -9.11 -21.09
CA THR A 76 5.67 -9.03 -22.56
C THR A 76 6.76 -8.09 -23.02
N ALA A 77 6.91 -6.92 -22.38
CA ALA A 77 8.02 -6.01 -22.67
C ALA A 77 9.37 -6.65 -22.34
N ALA A 78 9.48 -7.37 -21.22
CA ALA A 78 10.72 -8.04 -20.82
C ALA A 78 11.15 -9.17 -21.76
N LYS A 79 10.22 -9.80 -22.49
CA LYS A 79 10.56 -10.76 -23.56
C LYS A 79 11.24 -10.10 -24.75
N ASN A 80 10.94 -8.82 -25.00
CA ASN A 80 11.39 -8.08 -26.18
C ASN A 80 12.58 -7.15 -25.89
N ASP A 81 12.91 -6.94 -24.61
CA ASP A 81 14.02 -6.10 -24.17
C ASP A 81 14.99 -6.91 -23.28
N PRO A 82 16.17 -7.31 -23.80
CA PRO A 82 17.16 -8.07 -23.04
C PRO A 82 17.69 -7.38 -21.78
N SER A 83 17.48 -6.07 -21.62
CA SER A 83 17.87 -5.34 -20.40
C SER A 83 16.89 -5.58 -19.24
N LEU A 84 15.71 -6.13 -19.51
CA LEU A 84 14.67 -6.42 -18.53
C LEU A 84 14.63 -7.91 -18.20
N SER A 85 14.45 -8.23 -16.93
CA SER A 85 14.18 -9.61 -16.48
C SER A 85 12.69 -9.81 -16.27
N ALA A 86 12.19 -10.98 -16.67
CA ALA A 86 10.85 -11.43 -16.33
C ALA A 86 10.67 -11.48 -14.80
N ARG A 87 9.46 -11.18 -14.35
CA ARG A 87 9.09 -11.01 -12.94
C ARG A 87 7.96 -11.94 -12.56
N GLU A 88 7.91 -12.32 -11.30
CA GLU A 88 6.86 -13.18 -10.75
C GLU A 88 5.65 -12.35 -10.29
N MET A 89 4.45 -12.91 -10.36
CA MET A 89 3.24 -12.20 -9.89
C MET A 89 3.35 -11.76 -8.43
N PHE A 90 4.08 -12.51 -7.60
CA PHE A 90 4.39 -12.12 -6.23
C PHE A 90 5.02 -10.73 -6.12
N GLU A 91 5.94 -10.36 -7.03
CA GLU A 91 6.60 -9.06 -7.00
C GLU A 91 5.60 -7.92 -7.26
N PHE A 92 4.60 -8.14 -8.13
CA PHE A 92 3.54 -7.16 -8.40
C PHE A 92 2.55 -7.05 -7.25
N ARG A 93 2.19 -8.18 -6.61
CA ARG A 93 1.36 -8.18 -5.39
C ARG A 93 2.07 -7.44 -4.26
N LEU A 94 3.36 -7.71 -4.07
CA LEU A 94 4.19 -7.04 -3.08
C LEU A 94 4.28 -5.54 -3.36
N LEU A 95 4.40 -5.15 -4.64
CA LEU A 95 4.37 -3.75 -5.07
C LEU A 95 3.05 -3.06 -4.68
N GLN A 96 1.89 -3.68 -4.96
CA GLN A 96 0.61 -3.11 -4.51
C GLN A 96 0.43 -3.17 -2.98
N ALA A 97 1.18 -4.04 -2.29
CA ALA A 97 1.17 -4.11 -0.84
C ALA A 97 2.13 -3.11 -0.18
N THR A 98 2.81 -2.20 -0.92
CA THR A 98 3.89 -1.32 -0.39
C THR A 98 3.51 -0.64 0.93
N GLY A 99 2.32 -0.05 1.05
CA GLY A 99 1.85 0.60 2.29
C GLY A 99 1.50 -0.34 3.45
N SER A 100 1.60 -1.66 3.26
CA SER A 100 1.30 -2.70 4.26
C SER A 100 2.43 -3.70 4.47
N VAL A 101 3.51 -3.69 3.67
CA VAL A 101 4.60 -4.68 3.77
C VAL A 101 5.24 -4.69 5.17
N ALA A 102 5.50 -3.51 5.75
CA ALA A 102 6.10 -3.41 7.08
C ALA A 102 5.25 -4.07 8.16
N ASP A 103 3.93 -3.94 8.06
CA ASP A 103 2.97 -4.58 8.96
C ASP A 103 2.85 -6.09 8.68
N LEU A 104 2.79 -6.50 7.41
CA LEU A 104 2.74 -7.91 7.03
C LEU A 104 3.99 -8.68 7.49
N ILE A 105 5.16 -8.05 7.50
CA ILE A 105 6.38 -8.64 8.08
C ILE A 105 6.16 -9.01 9.55
N LYS A 106 5.52 -8.14 10.35
CA LYS A 106 5.19 -8.42 11.76
C LYS A 106 4.10 -9.48 11.93
N VAL A 107 3.24 -9.65 10.91
CA VAL A 107 2.23 -10.73 10.87
C VAL A 107 2.90 -12.09 10.67
N VAL A 108 3.77 -12.20 9.67
CA VAL A 108 4.41 -13.49 9.31
C VAL A 108 5.62 -13.84 10.18
N ASP A 109 6.18 -12.85 10.87
CA ASP A 109 7.28 -13.03 11.81
C ASP A 109 7.08 -12.23 13.10
N LYS A 110 6.63 -12.94 14.13
CA LYS A 110 6.40 -12.38 15.46
C LYS A 110 7.68 -11.85 16.12
N THR A 111 8.87 -12.29 15.69
CA THR A 111 10.14 -11.76 16.23
C THR A 111 10.40 -10.30 15.83
N ARG A 112 9.67 -9.79 14.84
CA ARG A 112 9.70 -8.38 14.41
C ARG A 112 8.77 -7.48 15.22
N ARG A 113 7.96 -8.07 16.10
CA ARG A 113 7.05 -7.33 16.96
C ARG A 113 7.81 -6.70 18.11
N LYS A 114 7.36 -5.51 18.50
CA LYS A 114 7.95 -4.73 19.59
C LYS A 114 7.06 -4.84 20.81
N ASP A 115 7.69 -5.01 21.97
CA ASP A 115 7.03 -4.75 23.24
C ASP A 115 7.19 -3.27 23.58
N TRP A 116 6.22 -2.47 23.13
CA TRP A 116 6.22 -1.02 23.35
C TRP A 116 6.12 -0.66 24.83
N SER A 117 5.60 -1.56 25.68
CA SER A 117 5.42 -1.30 27.10
C SER A 117 6.71 -1.35 27.90
N SER A 118 7.74 -2.02 27.39
CA SER A 118 9.07 -2.08 28.00
C SER A 118 10.07 -1.08 27.42
N MET A 119 9.69 -0.30 26.41
CA MET A 119 10.54 0.71 25.78
C MET A 119 10.51 2.04 26.53
N LYS A 120 11.66 2.73 26.54
CA LYS A 120 11.74 4.11 27.05
C LYS A 120 11.14 5.10 26.04
N PRO A 121 10.66 6.28 26.49
CA PRO A 121 10.06 7.29 25.60
C PRO A 121 10.94 7.67 24.40
N GLU A 122 12.25 7.78 24.59
CA GLU A 122 13.21 8.08 23.52
C GLU A 122 13.29 6.96 22.47
N GLU A 123 13.20 5.69 22.89
CA GLU A 123 13.23 4.53 21.99
C GLU A 123 11.94 4.45 21.17
N ILE A 124 10.80 4.76 21.80
CA ILE A 124 9.51 4.88 21.13
C ILE A 124 9.58 5.99 20.08
N LEU A 125 10.07 7.18 20.45
CA LEU A 125 10.21 8.31 19.53
C LEU A 125 11.15 7.99 18.35
N THR A 126 12.31 7.39 18.62
CA THR A 126 13.24 6.96 17.56
C THR A 126 12.58 5.93 16.64
N SER A 127 11.82 4.98 17.19
CA SER A 127 11.07 4.03 16.37
C SER A 127 10.03 4.71 15.49
N MET A 128 9.27 5.66 16.02
CA MET A 128 8.27 6.40 15.26
C MET A 128 8.93 7.23 14.14
N LEU A 129 10.09 7.85 14.40
CA LEU A 129 10.85 8.63 13.41
C LEU A 129 11.42 7.77 12.28
N GLY A 130 11.64 6.48 12.51
CA GLY A 130 12.04 5.53 11.48
C GLY A 130 10.92 5.07 10.54
N ASN A 131 9.65 5.30 10.91
CA ASN A 131 8.50 4.90 10.11
C ASN A 131 8.11 5.99 9.11
N SER A 132 7.78 5.57 7.88
CA SER A 132 7.20 6.44 6.86
C SER A 132 5.87 7.00 7.33
N ARG A 133 5.66 8.30 7.14
CA ARG A 133 4.46 9.03 7.58
C ARG A 133 4.13 10.11 6.57
N SER A 134 3.03 10.83 6.76
CA SER A 134 2.66 11.96 5.91
C SER A 134 2.13 13.09 6.77
N SER A 135 2.21 14.32 6.25
CA SER A 135 1.53 15.48 6.83
C SER A 135 0.39 15.90 5.90
N ALA A 136 -0.79 16.17 6.46
CA ALA A 136 -1.94 16.65 5.69
C ALA A 136 -2.56 17.89 6.36
N LEU A 137 -3.09 18.81 5.56
CA LEU A 137 -3.77 20.00 6.01
C LEU A 137 -5.01 20.24 5.15
N ILE A 138 -6.14 20.46 5.82
CA ILE A 138 -7.38 20.95 5.21
C ILE A 138 -7.63 22.34 5.79
N LYS A 139 -7.68 23.36 4.93
CA LYS A 139 -7.79 24.75 5.36
C LYS A 139 -8.91 25.46 4.63
N LEU A 140 -9.95 25.83 5.38
CA LEU A 140 -11.00 26.73 4.93
C LEU A 140 -10.55 28.19 5.16
N LEU A 141 -10.79 29.07 4.18
CA LEU A 141 -10.57 30.50 4.34
C LEU A 141 -11.60 31.14 5.29
N PRO A 142 -11.28 32.28 5.93
CA PRO A 142 -12.11 32.85 7.00
C PRO A 142 -13.56 33.19 6.60
N GLY A 143 -13.82 33.55 5.35
CA GLY A 143 -15.17 33.84 4.85
C GLY A 143 -15.76 32.71 4.00
N PHE A 144 -15.21 31.49 4.11
CA PHE A 144 -15.65 30.29 3.38
C PHE A 144 -15.54 30.40 1.86
N GLU A 145 -14.61 31.22 1.38
CA GLU A 145 -14.44 31.52 -0.05
C GLU A 145 -13.73 30.38 -0.79
N GLU A 146 -12.87 29.64 -0.10
CA GLU A 146 -12.08 28.55 -0.68
C GLU A 146 -11.66 27.52 0.38
N ILE A 147 -11.52 26.28 -0.06
CA ILE A 147 -10.95 25.18 0.72
C ILE A 147 -9.65 24.66 0.07
N PHE A 148 -8.56 24.73 0.82
CA PHE A 148 -7.27 24.18 0.41
C PHE A 148 -7.03 22.82 1.04
N LEU A 149 -6.43 21.94 0.25
CA LEU A 149 -6.06 20.57 0.62
C LEU A 149 -4.58 20.39 0.32
N GLY A 150 -3.79 20.08 1.33
CA GLY A 150 -2.36 19.82 1.21
C GLY A 150 -1.99 18.46 1.78
N HIS A 151 -1.10 17.74 1.10
CA HIS A 151 -0.52 16.49 1.56
C HIS A 151 0.96 16.44 1.21
N CYS A 152 1.77 15.96 2.16
CA CYS A 152 3.21 15.80 2.01
C CYS A 152 3.61 14.42 2.54
N THR A 153 3.89 13.49 1.63
CA THR A 153 4.41 12.16 1.97
C THR A 153 5.85 12.24 2.43
N TRP A 154 6.14 11.57 3.55
CA TRP A 154 7.50 11.34 4.02
C TRP A 154 7.84 9.90 3.71
N PHE A 155 8.69 9.73 2.72
CA PHE A 155 9.17 8.41 2.30
C PHE A 155 10.67 8.44 2.06
N ARG A 156 11.25 7.26 1.85
CA ARG A 156 12.69 7.18 1.64
C ARG A 156 13.07 7.81 0.30
N TYR A 157 14.25 8.42 0.20
CA TYR A 157 14.65 9.15 -1.01
C TYR A 157 14.76 8.27 -2.26
N GLU A 158 15.02 6.97 -2.12
CA GLU A 158 14.95 6.02 -3.23
C GLU A 158 13.55 5.93 -3.87
N SER A 159 12.51 6.38 -3.17
CA SER A 159 11.13 6.40 -3.63
C SER A 159 10.73 7.78 -4.17
N THR A 160 11.60 8.41 -4.94
CA THR A 160 11.35 9.72 -5.58
C THR A 160 11.07 9.61 -7.08
N ALA A 161 11.03 8.39 -7.63
CA ALA A 161 10.54 8.13 -8.99
C ALA A 161 9.00 8.26 -9.05
N ARG A 162 8.50 9.48 -9.27
CA ARG A 162 7.08 9.82 -9.19
C ARG A 162 6.39 9.77 -10.55
N ILE A 163 5.11 9.43 -10.51
CA ILE A 163 4.18 9.58 -11.63
C ILE A 163 2.86 10.12 -11.07
N PHE A 164 2.42 11.27 -11.55
CA PHE A 164 1.07 11.77 -11.26
C PHE A 164 0.10 11.17 -12.27
N LYS A 165 -0.92 10.44 -11.81
CA LYS A 165 -1.77 9.60 -12.65
C LYS A 165 -3.17 10.16 -12.74
N THR A 166 -3.78 10.00 -13.91
CA THR A 166 -5.22 10.18 -14.10
C THR A 166 -5.75 8.92 -14.76
N TYR A 167 -6.70 8.27 -14.12
CA TYR A 167 -7.49 7.19 -14.73
C TYR A 167 -8.86 7.74 -15.12
N ASP A 168 -9.27 7.46 -16.35
CA ASP A 168 -10.59 7.76 -16.90
C ASP A 168 -11.18 6.43 -17.37
N LEU A 169 -12.08 5.87 -16.56
CA LEU A 169 -12.44 4.46 -16.61
C LEU A 169 -13.93 4.32 -16.89
N ASN A 170 -14.26 3.80 -18.08
CA ASN A 170 -15.63 3.51 -18.46
C ASN A 170 -16.06 2.12 -17.97
N LEU A 171 -16.12 1.95 -16.65
CA LEU A 171 -16.49 0.69 -16.00
C LEU A 171 -17.94 0.74 -15.49
N GLU A 172 -18.61 -0.40 -15.56
CA GLU A 172 -20.01 -0.51 -15.14
C GLU A 172 -20.15 -0.33 -13.62
N GLY A 173 -21.11 0.50 -13.21
CA GLY A 173 -21.39 0.75 -11.80
C GLY A 173 -20.38 1.67 -11.10
N THR A 174 -19.43 2.25 -11.83
CA THR A 174 -18.49 3.24 -11.30
C THR A 174 -19.15 4.61 -11.14
N VAL A 175 -19.01 5.21 -9.95
CA VAL A 175 -19.45 6.58 -9.66
C VAL A 175 -18.36 7.57 -10.06
N ASN A 176 -17.12 7.35 -9.61
CA ASN A 176 -15.99 8.22 -9.90
C ASN A 176 -15.23 7.72 -11.12
N ARG A 177 -15.79 7.96 -12.31
CA ARG A 177 -15.19 7.56 -13.60
C ARG A 177 -13.76 8.10 -13.76
N ARG A 178 -13.52 9.33 -13.30
CA ARG A 178 -12.21 9.96 -13.33
C ARG A 178 -11.63 10.04 -11.92
N MET A 179 -10.40 9.57 -11.75
CA MET A 179 -9.62 9.77 -10.53
C MET A 179 -8.20 10.21 -10.88
N THR A 180 -7.71 11.21 -10.17
CA THR A 180 -6.39 11.79 -10.36
C THR A 180 -5.63 11.75 -9.04
N PHE A 181 -4.40 11.22 -9.03
CA PHE A 181 -3.67 10.96 -7.80
C PHE A 181 -2.15 10.95 -8.00
N SER A 182 -1.41 11.30 -6.95
CA SER A 182 0.04 11.15 -6.91
C SER A 182 0.40 9.67 -6.77
N SER A 183 1.44 9.18 -7.46
CA SER A 183 1.77 7.75 -7.49
C SER A 183 3.24 7.49 -7.89
N TYR A 184 3.54 6.24 -8.19
CA TYR A 184 4.86 5.67 -8.47
C TYR A 184 4.80 4.70 -9.65
N GLY A 185 5.94 4.38 -10.27
CA GLY A 185 6.02 3.32 -11.28
C GLY A 185 5.42 2.00 -10.79
N GLY A 186 4.60 1.35 -11.62
CA GLY A 186 3.96 0.06 -11.34
C GLY A 186 2.90 0.02 -10.23
N ASN A 187 2.76 1.06 -9.40
CA ASN A 187 1.67 1.11 -8.42
C ASN A 187 0.34 1.42 -9.10
N LEU A 188 -0.72 0.70 -8.77
CA LEU A 188 -2.08 0.94 -9.27
C LEU A 188 -2.88 1.88 -8.35
N GLN A 189 -2.21 2.45 -7.35
CA GLN A 189 -2.75 3.31 -6.28
C GLN A 189 -1.76 4.45 -5.98
N SER A 190 -2.09 5.32 -5.03
CA SER A 190 -1.28 6.46 -4.66
C SER A 190 -0.09 6.09 -3.78
N VAL A 191 -0.30 5.28 -2.74
CA VAL A 191 0.67 4.94 -1.68
C VAL A 191 0.94 6.12 -0.73
N ASP A 192 0.63 7.37 -1.13
CA ASP A 192 0.94 8.59 -0.39
C ASP A 192 0.05 8.85 0.85
N ASP A 193 -1.29 8.94 0.80
CA ASP A 193 -2.22 8.96 -0.33
C ASP A 193 -2.80 10.38 -0.60
N PHE A 194 -2.91 10.78 -1.87
CA PHE A 194 -3.62 11.99 -2.33
C PHE A 194 -4.44 11.67 -3.59
N TYR A 195 -5.76 11.81 -3.51
CA TYR A 195 -6.70 11.58 -4.62
C TYR A 195 -7.68 12.73 -4.81
N LEU A 196 -7.95 13.06 -6.07
CA LEU A 196 -9.07 13.87 -6.53
C LEU A 196 -10.00 12.98 -7.35
N LEU A 197 -11.23 12.81 -6.89
CA LEU A 197 -12.24 11.95 -7.49
C LEU A 197 -13.29 12.78 -8.23
N GLY A 198 -13.76 12.30 -9.38
CA GLY A 198 -14.70 13.03 -10.25
C GLY A 198 -16.04 13.38 -9.58
N GLY A 199 -16.46 12.64 -8.55
CA GLY A 199 -17.63 12.90 -7.73
C GLY A 199 -17.41 13.96 -6.65
N GLN A 200 -16.45 14.88 -6.83
CA GLN A 200 -16.15 15.98 -5.91
C GLN A 200 -15.69 15.53 -4.51
N LEU A 201 -15.03 14.37 -4.43
CA LEU A 201 -14.41 13.86 -3.21
C LEU A 201 -12.89 13.94 -3.33
N ALA A 202 -12.25 14.52 -2.32
CA ALA A 202 -10.81 14.43 -2.14
C ALA A 202 -10.49 13.45 -1.01
N VAL A 203 -9.48 12.60 -1.21
CA VAL A 203 -9.04 11.62 -0.22
C VAL A 203 -7.57 11.84 0.09
N LEU A 204 -7.28 12.06 1.37
CA LEU A 204 -5.94 12.26 1.92
C LEU A 204 -5.70 11.27 3.04
N GLN A 205 -4.47 10.78 3.20
CA GLN A 205 -4.15 9.84 4.28
C GLN A 205 -2.81 10.15 4.96
N THR A 206 -2.77 9.98 6.28
CA THR A 206 -1.55 9.95 7.09
C THR A 206 -1.52 8.68 7.93
N SER A 207 -0.38 7.99 7.94
CA SER A 207 -0.26 6.69 8.60
C SER A 207 -0.15 6.82 10.11
N ASN A 208 -0.96 6.02 10.82
CA ASN A 208 -0.84 5.83 12.26
C ASN A 208 -0.03 4.57 12.56
N ASP A 209 0.78 4.65 13.62
CA ASP A 209 1.48 3.49 14.16
C ASP A 209 0.53 2.60 14.99
N ILE A 210 0.83 1.30 15.01
CA ILE A 210 0.20 0.33 15.91
C ILE A 210 1.15 0.09 17.08
N PHE A 211 0.75 0.53 18.28
CA PHE A 211 1.52 0.36 19.51
C PHE A 211 1.11 -0.88 20.32
N ASN A 212 0.09 -1.60 19.86
CA ASN A 212 -0.28 -2.90 20.41
C ASN A 212 -0.05 -3.99 19.36
N ASP A 213 1.16 -4.57 19.38
CA ASP A 213 1.58 -5.57 18.41
C ASP A 213 0.81 -6.90 18.52
N THR A 214 0.03 -7.11 19.58
CA THR A 214 -0.89 -8.26 19.64
C THR A 214 -2.00 -8.17 18.59
N LEU A 215 -2.34 -6.96 18.12
CA LEU A 215 -3.33 -6.75 17.05
C LEU A 215 -2.91 -7.38 15.72
N TYR A 216 -1.61 -7.60 15.49
CA TYR A 216 -1.15 -8.32 14.29
C TYR A 216 -1.60 -9.78 14.25
N ASP A 217 -2.05 -10.37 15.37
CA ASP A 217 -2.64 -11.72 15.39
C ASP A 217 -4.05 -11.76 14.77
N LEU A 218 -4.72 -10.61 14.64
CA LEU A 218 -6.02 -10.48 13.98
C LEU A 218 -5.91 -10.36 12.46
N VAL A 219 -4.70 -10.05 11.95
CA VAL A 219 -4.48 -9.89 10.51
C VAL A 219 -4.39 -11.28 9.86
N LYS A 220 -5.36 -11.58 9.00
CA LYS A 220 -5.48 -12.88 8.30
C LYS A 220 -5.50 -12.66 6.78
N PRO A 221 -5.04 -13.65 5.99
CA PRO A 221 -5.14 -13.57 4.53
C PRO A 221 -6.61 -13.53 4.07
N GLN A 222 -7.58 -13.94 4.88
CA GLN A 222 -9.02 -13.78 4.61
C GLN A 222 -9.49 -12.32 4.83
N SER A 223 -8.81 -11.38 4.19
CA SER A 223 -9.11 -9.95 4.23
C SER A 223 -8.62 -9.24 2.97
N LEU A 224 -9.14 -8.06 2.68
CA LEU A 224 -8.66 -7.22 1.59
C LEU A 224 -7.54 -6.29 2.08
N LEU A 225 -6.50 -6.18 1.26
CA LEU A 225 -5.42 -5.21 1.47
C LEU A 225 -5.96 -3.78 1.31
N THR A 226 -5.28 -2.81 1.95
CA THR A 226 -5.68 -1.40 1.93
C THR A 226 -5.86 -0.87 0.52
N TRP A 227 -4.96 -1.23 -0.41
CA TRP A 227 -5.03 -0.76 -1.79
C TRP A 227 -6.32 -1.18 -2.52
N GLN A 228 -6.79 -2.40 -2.26
CA GLN A 228 -8.01 -2.94 -2.86
C GLN A 228 -9.23 -2.18 -2.33
N ARG A 229 -9.29 -2.01 -1.00
CA ARG A 229 -10.40 -1.32 -0.34
C ARG A 229 -10.48 0.15 -0.73
N VAL A 230 -9.33 0.85 -0.74
CA VAL A 230 -9.26 2.26 -1.11
C VAL A 230 -9.62 2.46 -2.57
N GLN A 231 -9.08 1.67 -3.51
CA GLN A 231 -9.42 1.83 -4.92
C GLN A 231 -10.88 1.49 -5.23
N ALA A 232 -11.43 0.43 -4.61
CA ALA A 232 -12.85 0.12 -4.76
C ALA A 232 -13.74 1.25 -4.19
N ALA A 233 -13.42 1.76 -2.99
CA ALA A 233 -14.14 2.88 -2.39
C ALA A 233 -14.03 4.16 -3.24
N ASN A 234 -12.84 4.45 -3.78
CA ASN A 234 -12.61 5.59 -4.67
C ASN A 234 -13.47 5.50 -5.93
N LEU A 235 -13.67 4.33 -6.52
CA LEU A 235 -14.49 4.17 -7.72
C LEU A 235 -16.00 4.24 -7.43
N LEU A 236 -16.44 3.82 -6.25
CA LEU A 236 -17.85 3.60 -5.93
C LEU A 236 -18.52 4.71 -5.11
N ALA A 237 -17.78 5.40 -4.24
CA ALA A 237 -18.39 6.29 -3.26
C ALA A 237 -18.91 7.60 -3.87
N ARG A 238 -20.12 8.02 -3.49
CA ARG A 238 -20.70 9.33 -3.84
C ARG A 238 -20.37 10.42 -2.83
N GLY A 239 -19.84 10.06 -1.67
CA GLY A 239 -19.47 10.99 -0.61
C GLY A 239 -18.71 10.32 0.53
N GLY A 240 -18.28 11.11 1.51
CA GLY A 240 -17.38 10.64 2.58
C GLY A 240 -17.95 9.52 3.44
N GLN A 241 -19.24 9.56 3.77
CA GLN A 241 -19.88 8.51 4.59
C GLN A 241 -19.91 7.16 3.86
N GLU A 242 -20.31 7.16 2.59
CA GLU A 242 -20.29 5.95 1.76
C GLU A 242 -18.87 5.43 1.56
N TRP A 243 -17.92 6.34 1.33
CA TRP A 243 -16.49 5.99 1.21
C TRP A 243 -15.98 5.29 2.47
N ALA A 244 -16.32 5.79 3.66
CA ALA A 244 -15.95 5.20 4.94
C ALA A 244 -16.58 3.80 5.12
N GLY A 245 -17.84 3.62 4.71
CA GLY A 245 -18.50 2.32 4.75
C GLY A 245 -17.81 1.30 3.83
N LEU A 246 -17.50 1.70 2.60
CA LEU A 246 -16.87 0.84 1.60
C LEU A 246 -15.44 0.45 1.99
N VAL A 247 -14.61 1.41 2.42
CA VAL A 247 -13.22 1.13 2.80
C VAL A 247 -13.12 0.23 4.03
N SER A 248 -14.15 0.21 4.89
CA SER A 248 -14.20 -0.62 6.10
C SER A 248 -14.51 -2.10 5.81
N ARG A 249 -15.07 -2.43 4.64
CA ARG A 249 -15.41 -3.81 4.27
C ARG A 249 -14.17 -4.69 4.20
N HIS A 250 -14.24 -5.85 4.85
CA HIS A 250 -13.19 -6.89 4.85
C HIS A 250 -11.78 -6.37 5.18
N SER A 251 -11.68 -5.36 6.06
CA SER A 251 -10.39 -4.77 6.43
C SER A 251 -9.48 -5.77 7.15
N CYS A 252 -8.22 -5.80 6.73
CA CYS A 252 -7.17 -6.61 7.34
C CYS A 252 -6.75 -6.13 8.74
N ARG A 253 -7.11 -4.89 9.14
CA ARG A 253 -6.68 -4.28 10.41
C ARG A 253 -7.81 -4.08 11.43
N PHE A 254 -9.05 -3.86 10.97
CA PHE A 254 -10.18 -3.55 11.84
C PHE A 254 -11.47 -4.13 11.26
N ASN A 255 -12.06 -5.10 11.95
CA ASN A 255 -13.41 -5.57 11.62
C ASN A 255 -14.42 -4.63 12.30
N PHE A 256 -14.96 -3.66 11.57
CA PHE A 256 -15.92 -2.67 12.08
C PHE A 256 -17.29 -3.25 12.46
N SER A 257 -17.53 -4.56 12.26
CA SER A 257 -18.75 -5.25 12.71
C SER A 257 -18.97 -5.28 14.23
N ARG A 258 -18.10 -4.62 15.02
CA ARG A 258 -18.23 -4.48 16.48
C ARG A 258 -18.35 -3.05 17.01
N ILE A 259 -18.45 -2.03 16.15
CA ILE A 259 -18.87 -0.71 16.62
C ILE A 259 -20.39 -0.68 16.58
N ASP A 260 -21.00 -1.01 17.71
CA ASP A 260 -22.41 -0.76 17.97
C ASP A 260 -22.65 0.76 17.88
N PRO A 261 -23.47 1.25 16.94
CA PRO A 261 -23.79 2.68 16.82
C PRO A 261 -24.54 3.23 18.04
N GLN A 262 -24.94 2.40 19.02
CA GLN A 262 -25.59 2.83 20.25
C GLN A 262 -24.64 3.15 21.41
N ASN A 263 -23.32 2.94 21.28
CA ASN A 263 -22.40 3.20 22.39
C ASN A 263 -21.47 4.38 22.11
N ASN A 264 -22.06 5.58 22.03
CA ASN A 264 -21.35 6.85 22.17
C ASN A 264 -21.05 7.09 23.65
N GLY A 265 -20.03 6.42 24.18
CA GLY A 265 -19.41 6.76 25.45
C GLY A 265 -18.24 7.72 25.22
N LEU A 266 -18.35 8.92 25.79
CA LEU A 266 -17.24 9.83 26.07
C LEU A 266 -16.15 9.13 26.90
#